data_AF-A0A928Q821-F1
#
_entry.id   AF-A0A928Q821-F1
#
_cell.length_a   1.000
_cell.length_b   1.000
_cell.length_c   1.000
_cell.angle_alpha   90.00
_cell.angle_beta   90.00
_cell.angle_gamma   90.00
#
_symmetry.space_group_name_H-M   'P 1'
#
loop_
_entity.id
_entity.type
_entity.pdbx_description
1 polymer ?
#
loop_
_entity_poly.entity_id
_entity_poly.type
_entity_poly.pdbx_seq_one_letter_code
_entity_poly.pdbx_strand_id
1 'polypeptide(L)'
;MFKRVLKAAVPLITCVFTLTACSSLVSYYDRIDTVIKMSEDILELYSDNIVSVGESINCDNVSDYCSEEDELYKLLNSDNEYGNYSVVMVDEDKVLVRTDVIFHTVEGFLVNLGTDKIGDTYNVPEQLNYDNDKIELVKTDQYDNVYTFRAGL
;
A
#
# COMPACT_ATOMS: atom_id res chain seq x y z
N MET A 1 -46.11 39.16 21.94
CA MET A 1 -46.06 39.72 20.56
C MET A 1 -44.78 40.52 20.43
N PHE A 2 -43.96 40.24 19.40
CA PHE A 2 -42.64 40.83 19.03
C PHE A 2 -41.46 40.63 20.01
N LYS A 3 -40.64 39.57 19.88
CA LYS A 3 -39.52 39.38 18.92
C LYS A 3 -38.62 40.62 18.74
N ARG A 4 -37.43 40.59 19.38
CA ARG A 4 -36.21 41.24 18.84
C ARG A 4 -35.03 40.30 19.01
N VAL A 5 -34.63 39.74 17.88
CA VAL A 5 -33.44 38.93 17.66
C VAL A 5 -32.30 39.89 17.40
N LEU A 6 -31.30 39.95 18.28
CA LEU A 6 -30.03 40.62 17.99
C LEU A 6 -29.10 39.57 17.37
N LYS A 7 -28.94 39.66 16.05
CA LYS A 7 -28.08 38.79 15.25
C LYS A 7 -26.63 38.99 15.66
N ALA A 8 -26.00 37.93 16.19
CA ALA A 8 -24.56 37.85 16.28
C ALA A 8 -24.01 37.69 14.84
N ALA A 9 -23.37 38.75 14.34
CA ALA A 9 -22.58 38.69 13.12
C ALA A 9 -21.23 38.05 13.47
N VAL A 10 -21.16 36.73 13.39
CA VAL A 10 -19.88 36.01 13.37
C VAL A 10 -19.50 35.88 11.90
N PRO A 11 -18.35 36.42 11.46
CA PRO A 11 -17.90 36.24 10.09
C PRO A 11 -17.60 34.75 9.89
N LEU A 12 -18.44 34.12 9.07
CA LEU A 12 -18.18 32.79 8.53
C LEU A 12 -16.88 32.92 7.71
N ILE A 13 -15.76 32.52 8.31
CA ILE A 13 -14.51 32.31 7.58
C ILE A 13 -14.79 31.11 6.69
N THR A 14 -15.25 31.40 5.47
CA THR A 14 -15.34 30.44 4.38
C THR A 14 -13.90 30.07 4.04
N CYS A 15 -13.35 29.07 4.73
CA CYS A 15 -12.19 28.33 4.26
C CYS A 15 -12.64 27.61 2.99
N VAL A 16 -12.57 28.34 1.88
CA VAL A 16 -12.47 27.81 0.54
C VAL A 16 -11.17 27.01 0.52
N PHE A 17 -11.25 25.74 0.93
CA PHE A 17 -10.24 24.75 0.60
C PHE A 17 -10.36 24.46 -0.90
N THR A 18 -9.92 25.41 -1.72
CA THR A 18 -9.45 25.12 -3.08
C THR A 18 -8.12 24.43 -2.95
N LEU A 19 -8.15 23.15 -2.55
CA LEU A 19 -7.09 22.21 -2.92
C LEU A 19 -7.43 21.70 -4.31
N THR A 20 -7.10 22.53 -5.29
CA THR A 20 -6.76 22.06 -6.62
C THR A 20 -5.46 21.27 -6.49
N ALA A 21 -5.60 19.99 -6.14
CA ALA A 21 -4.62 18.97 -6.44
C ALA A 21 -5.31 18.00 -7.40
N CYS A 22 -5.30 18.34 -8.68
CA CYS A 22 -5.47 17.34 -9.74
C CYS A 22 -4.17 16.51 -9.80
N SER A 23 -3.96 15.63 -8.83
CA SER A 23 -3.23 14.39 -9.10
C SER A 23 -4.28 13.42 -9.63
N SER A 24 -4.05 12.81 -10.79
CA SER A 24 -4.97 11.81 -11.34
C SER A 24 -5.28 10.79 -10.25
N LEU A 25 -6.55 10.69 -9.85
CA LEU A 25 -7.01 9.54 -9.09
C LEU A 25 -6.88 8.35 -10.04
N VAL A 26 -5.76 7.64 -9.98
CA VAL A 26 -5.65 6.32 -10.58
C VAL A 26 -6.83 5.51 -10.06
N SER A 27 -7.52 4.83 -10.97
CA SER A 27 -8.70 4.08 -10.54
C SER A 27 -8.24 2.99 -9.57
N TYR A 28 -9.10 2.66 -8.61
CA TYR A 28 -8.80 1.61 -7.64
C TYR A 28 -8.34 0.29 -8.31
N TYR A 29 -8.87 0.00 -9.49
CA TYR A 29 -8.53 -1.19 -10.27
C TYR A 29 -7.14 -1.11 -10.91
N ASP A 30 -6.81 0.03 -11.54
CA ASP A 30 -5.46 0.24 -12.09
C ASP A 30 -4.38 0.14 -11.01
N ARG A 31 -4.72 0.56 -9.78
CA ARG A 31 -3.86 0.41 -8.60
C ARG A 31 -3.67 -1.06 -8.22
N ILE A 32 -4.72 -1.87 -8.23
CA ILE A 32 -4.60 -3.32 -7.96
C ILE A 32 -3.77 -4.00 -9.04
N ASP A 33 -4.01 -3.69 -10.32
CA ASP A 33 -3.24 -4.28 -11.41
C ASP A 33 -1.75 -3.95 -11.29
N THR A 34 -1.43 -2.73 -10.83
CA THR A 34 -0.05 -2.33 -10.53
C THR A 34 0.54 -3.09 -9.34
N VAL A 35 -0.24 -3.26 -8.27
CA VAL A 35 0.16 -4.05 -7.08
C VAL A 35 0.44 -5.50 -7.46
N ILE A 36 -0.35 -6.09 -8.37
CA ILE A 36 -0.12 -7.44 -8.89
C ILE A 36 1.20 -7.48 -9.65
N LYS A 37 1.46 -6.54 -10.57
CA LYS A 37 2.73 -6.47 -11.31
C LYS A 37 3.95 -6.36 -10.39
N MET A 38 3.91 -5.45 -9.41
CA MET A 38 4.99 -5.34 -8.42
C MET A 38 5.23 -6.66 -7.67
N SER A 39 4.14 -7.42 -7.41
CA SER A 39 4.21 -8.70 -6.72
C SER A 39 4.79 -9.81 -7.60
N GLU A 40 4.47 -9.80 -8.90
CA GLU A 40 5.07 -10.71 -9.88
C GLU A 40 6.56 -10.42 -10.05
N ASP A 41 6.96 -9.15 -10.16
CA ASP A 41 8.36 -8.74 -10.32
C ASP A 41 9.21 -9.15 -9.10
N ILE A 42 8.75 -8.91 -7.87
CA ILE A 42 9.51 -9.33 -6.68
C ILE A 42 9.57 -10.85 -6.53
N LEU A 43 8.54 -11.58 -6.99
CA LEU A 43 8.54 -13.04 -6.98
C LEU A 43 9.55 -13.61 -7.99
N GLU A 44 9.74 -12.95 -9.14
CA GLU A 44 10.80 -13.27 -10.09
C GLU A 44 12.18 -13.08 -9.44
N LEU A 45 12.41 -11.93 -8.79
CA LEU A 45 13.64 -11.68 -8.04
C LEU A 45 13.88 -12.73 -6.95
N TYR A 46 12.82 -13.16 -6.25
CA TYR A 46 12.92 -14.21 -5.22
C TYR A 46 13.32 -15.55 -5.85
N SER A 47 12.69 -15.91 -6.97
CA SER A 47 12.98 -17.14 -7.72
C SER A 47 14.43 -17.19 -8.22
N ASP A 48 14.98 -16.01 -8.56
CA ASP A 48 16.36 -15.82 -8.96
C ASP A 48 17.35 -15.73 -7.78
N ASN A 49 16.87 -15.88 -6.54
CA ASN A 49 17.63 -15.76 -5.29
C ASN A 49 18.28 -14.38 -5.08
N ILE A 50 17.67 -13.33 -5.63
CA ILE A 50 18.12 -11.94 -5.49
C ILE A 50 17.58 -11.31 -4.19
N VAL A 51 16.35 -11.64 -3.81
CA VAL A 51 15.66 -11.15 -2.60
C VAL A 51 15.26 -12.32 -1.70
N SER A 52 15.21 -12.09 -0.38
CA SER A 52 14.80 -13.09 0.62
C SER A 52 13.46 -12.74 1.29
N VAL A 53 12.82 -13.72 1.94
CA VAL A 53 11.63 -13.47 2.78
C VAL A 53 11.94 -12.49 3.91
N GLY A 54 11.05 -11.53 4.12
CA GLY A 54 11.16 -10.44 5.09
C GLY A 54 11.90 -9.21 4.58
N GLU A 55 12.52 -9.29 3.40
CA GLU A 55 13.25 -8.18 2.78
C GLU A 55 12.29 -7.23 2.08
N SER A 56 12.55 -5.93 2.20
CA SER A 56 11.71 -4.88 1.63
C SER A 56 12.46 -4.13 0.54
N ILE A 57 11.81 -3.96 -0.60
CA ILE A 57 12.24 -3.11 -1.70
C ILE A 57 11.38 -1.84 -1.72
N ASN A 58 12.00 -0.68 -1.84
CA ASN A 58 11.36 0.64 -1.87
C ASN A 58 12.22 1.62 -2.71
N CYS A 59 11.78 2.88 -2.81
CA CYS A 59 12.50 3.89 -3.60
C CYS A 59 13.96 4.12 -3.16
N ASP A 60 14.29 3.90 -1.89
CA ASP A 60 15.63 4.14 -1.35
C ASP A 60 16.63 3.03 -1.72
N ASN A 61 16.16 1.82 -2.00
CA ASN A 61 17.03 0.66 -2.23
C ASN A 61 16.73 -0.14 -3.51
N VAL A 62 15.73 0.23 -4.31
CA VAL A 62 15.37 -0.53 -5.52
C VAL A 62 16.50 -0.65 -6.54
N SER A 63 17.44 0.31 -6.58
CA SER A 63 18.65 0.26 -7.42
C SER A 63 19.61 -0.87 -7.06
N ASP A 64 19.51 -1.43 -5.85
CA ASP A 64 20.37 -2.53 -5.41
C ASP A 64 19.90 -3.88 -6.00
N TYR A 65 18.64 -3.96 -6.45
CA TYR A 65 18.01 -5.18 -6.95
C TYR A 65 17.67 -5.10 -8.44
N CYS A 66 17.39 -3.90 -8.94
CA CYS A 66 16.89 -3.66 -10.29
C CYS A 66 17.68 -2.54 -10.99
N SER A 67 17.78 -2.66 -12.31
CA SER A 67 18.25 -1.60 -13.20
C SER A 67 17.15 -0.57 -13.46
N GLU A 68 17.53 0.64 -13.93
CA GLU A 68 16.56 1.70 -14.25
C GLU A 68 15.60 1.32 -15.39
N GLU A 69 15.94 0.31 -16.18
CA GLU A 69 15.13 -0.20 -17.27
C GLU A 69 14.03 -1.15 -16.80
N ASP A 70 14.13 -1.69 -15.58
CA ASP A 70 13.18 -2.64 -15.02
C ASP A 70 11.90 -1.94 -14.56
N GLU A 71 10.77 -2.63 -14.71
CA GLU A 71 9.46 -2.04 -14.42
C GLU A 71 9.29 -1.74 -12.93
N LEU A 72 9.71 -2.66 -12.05
CA LEU A 72 9.70 -2.45 -10.61
C LEU A 72 10.47 -1.19 -10.20
N TYR A 73 11.64 -0.94 -10.82
CA TYR A 73 12.41 0.29 -10.58
C TYR A 73 11.61 1.52 -10.98
N LYS A 74 11.03 1.53 -12.19
CA LYS A 74 10.23 2.67 -12.69
C LYS A 74 9.01 2.95 -11.82
N LEU A 75 8.37 1.90 -11.29
CA LEU A 75 7.20 2.01 -10.43
C LEU A 75 7.57 2.55 -9.04
N LEU A 76 8.64 2.05 -8.43
CA LEU A 76 9.09 2.46 -7.10
C LEU A 76 10.00 3.70 -7.12
N ASN A 77 10.32 4.25 -8.30
CA ASN A 77 11.09 5.49 -8.37
C ASN A 77 10.35 6.63 -7.63
N SER A 78 11.08 7.46 -6.89
CA SER A 78 10.51 8.54 -6.08
C SER A 78 9.67 9.55 -6.88
N ASP A 79 9.92 9.68 -8.18
CA ASP A 79 9.18 10.58 -9.07
C ASP A 79 7.88 9.96 -9.61
N ASN A 80 7.64 8.67 -9.35
CA ASN A 80 6.43 7.94 -9.72
C ASN A 80 5.33 8.09 -8.65
N GLU A 81 4.07 7.94 -9.04
CA GLU A 81 2.91 7.92 -8.13
C GLU A 81 3.04 6.84 -7.04
N TYR A 82 3.74 5.75 -7.34
CA TYR A 82 3.97 4.65 -6.40
C TYR A 82 5.33 4.72 -5.68
N GLY A 83 6.07 5.83 -5.80
CA GLY A 83 7.40 5.97 -5.21
C GLY A 83 7.47 5.88 -3.69
N ASN A 84 6.33 6.00 -3.00
CA ASN A 84 6.24 5.81 -1.55
C ASN A 84 5.89 4.37 -1.14
N TYR A 85 5.63 3.49 -2.10
CA TYR A 85 5.26 2.12 -1.81
C TYR A 85 6.52 1.33 -1.43
N SER A 86 6.31 0.22 -0.72
CA SER A 86 7.35 -0.77 -0.51
C SER A 86 6.80 -2.17 -0.66
N VAL A 87 7.60 -3.04 -1.27
CA VAL A 87 7.21 -4.40 -1.65
C VAL A 87 8.04 -5.37 -0.81
N VAL A 88 7.39 -6.35 -0.21
CA VAL A 88 8.01 -7.26 0.77
C VAL A 88 7.60 -8.69 0.46
N MET A 89 8.58 -9.57 0.26
CA MET A 89 8.34 -11.02 0.23
C MET A 89 8.00 -11.50 1.63
N VAL A 90 6.84 -12.11 1.83
CA VAL A 90 6.45 -12.65 3.15
C VAL A 90 6.37 -14.17 3.20
N ASP A 91 6.22 -14.80 2.04
CA ASP A 91 6.22 -16.25 1.86
C ASP A 91 6.64 -16.58 0.41
N GLU A 92 6.78 -17.87 0.08
CA GLU A 92 7.16 -18.32 -1.27
C GLU A 92 6.19 -17.87 -2.37
N ASP A 93 4.94 -17.60 -2.04
CA ASP A 93 3.87 -17.24 -2.98
C ASP A 93 3.07 -16.00 -2.53
N LYS A 94 3.54 -15.28 -1.51
CA LYS A 94 2.83 -14.16 -0.90
C LYS A 94 3.70 -12.92 -0.79
N VAL A 95 3.14 -11.81 -1.23
CA VAL A 95 3.82 -10.51 -1.28
C VAL A 95 2.97 -9.46 -0.58
N LEU A 96 3.59 -8.66 0.28
CA LEU A 96 3.00 -7.44 0.81
C LEU A 96 3.44 -6.24 -0.01
N VAL A 97 2.48 -5.42 -0.43
CA VAL A 97 2.73 -4.07 -0.97
C VAL A 97 2.20 -3.07 0.05
N ARG A 98 3.10 -2.41 0.77
CA ARG A 98 2.78 -1.39 1.78
C ARG A 98 2.65 -0.04 1.09
N THR A 99 1.55 0.66 1.33
CA THR A 99 1.28 1.95 0.69
C THR A 99 1.56 3.12 1.61
N ASP A 100 1.18 2.99 2.88
CA ASP A 100 1.19 4.10 3.83
C ASP A 100 1.43 3.62 5.27
N VAL A 101 2.01 4.52 6.09
CA VAL A 101 2.07 4.40 7.54
C VAL A 101 1.38 5.61 8.16
N ILE A 102 0.24 5.38 8.83
CA ILE A 102 -0.62 6.41 9.39
C ILE A 102 -0.88 6.09 10.87
N PHE A 103 -0.47 6.96 11.79
CA PHE A 103 -0.74 6.81 13.23
C PHE A 103 -0.44 5.41 13.83
N HIS A 104 0.76 4.88 13.59
CA HIS A 104 1.20 3.53 14.01
C HIS A 104 0.38 2.38 13.38
N THR A 105 -0.34 2.66 12.30
CA THR A 105 -0.97 1.64 11.47
C THR A 105 -0.25 1.58 10.13
N VAL A 106 0.11 0.40 9.68
CA VAL A 106 0.54 0.13 8.30
C VAL A 106 -0.63 -0.42 7.51
N GLU A 107 -0.82 0.09 6.30
CA GLU A 107 -1.84 -0.39 5.37
C GLU A 107 -1.24 -0.75 4.02
N GLY A 108 -1.96 -1.59 3.28
CA GLY A 108 -1.57 -1.93 1.92
C GLY A 108 -2.32 -3.14 1.38
N PHE A 109 -1.62 -3.94 0.59
CA PHE A 109 -2.15 -5.12 -0.06
C PHE A 109 -1.32 -6.36 0.24
N LEU A 110 -2.00 -7.50 0.40
CA LEU A 110 -1.41 -8.83 0.36
C LEU A 110 -1.85 -9.49 -0.94
N VAL A 111 -0.89 -9.87 -1.77
CA VAL A 111 -1.12 -10.62 -3.00
C VAL A 111 -0.71 -12.07 -2.76
N ASN A 112 -1.64 -13.00 -2.97
CA ASN A 112 -1.42 -14.43 -2.90
C ASN A 112 -1.35 -15.04 -4.30
N LEU A 113 -0.15 -15.25 -4.82
CA LEU A 113 0.07 -15.89 -6.12
C LEU A 113 -0.08 -17.42 -6.04
N GLY A 114 -0.29 -17.95 -4.84
CA GLY A 114 -0.58 -19.35 -4.55
C GLY A 114 -2.00 -19.80 -4.85
N THR A 115 -2.29 -21.04 -4.46
CA THR A 115 -3.64 -21.65 -4.61
C THR A 115 -4.40 -21.80 -3.29
N ASP A 116 -3.73 -21.51 -2.18
CA ASP A 116 -4.32 -21.59 -0.85
C ASP A 116 -5.24 -20.40 -0.56
N LYS A 117 -6.23 -20.64 0.30
CA LYS A 117 -7.11 -19.57 0.77
C LYS A 117 -6.54 -19.00 2.06
N ILE A 118 -6.47 -17.68 2.11
CA ILE A 118 -6.08 -16.96 3.31
C ILE A 118 -7.34 -16.61 4.10
N GLY A 119 -7.26 -16.73 5.43
CA GLY A 119 -8.33 -16.29 6.32
C GLY A 119 -8.36 -14.77 6.49
N ASP A 120 -9.11 -14.31 7.49
CA ASP A 120 -9.22 -12.87 7.80
C ASP A 120 -7.95 -12.29 8.43
N THR A 121 -6.96 -13.13 8.70
CA THR A 121 -5.68 -12.70 9.27
C THR A 121 -4.54 -13.57 8.77
N TYR A 122 -3.33 -13.01 8.71
CA TYR A 122 -2.13 -13.70 8.27
C TYR A 122 -0.94 -13.38 9.17
N ASN A 123 -0.08 -14.37 9.42
CA ASN A 123 1.15 -14.18 10.19
C ASN A 123 2.25 -13.78 9.21
N VAL A 124 2.99 -12.73 9.54
CA VAL A 124 4.09 -12.21 8.73
C VAL A 124 5.43 -12.52 9.39
N PRO A 125 6.55 -12.41 8.67
CA PRO A 125 7.87 -12.55 9.25
C PRO A 125 8.11 -11.55 10.39
N GLU A 126 8.73 -12.00 11.50
CA GLU A 126 9.02 -11.18 12.70
C GLU A 126 9.82 -9.90 12.37
N GLN A 127 10.62 -9.95 11.30
CA GLN A 127 11.43 -8.84 10.82
C GLN A 127 10.61 -7.60 10.46
N LEU A 128 9.31 -7.74 10.20
CA LEU A 128 8.43 -6.61 9.90
C LEU A 128 8.02 -5.81 11.14
N ASN A 129 8.24 -6.35 12.35
CA ASN A 129 7.94 -5.70 13.63
C ASN A 129 6.50 -5.17 13.72
N TYR A 130 5.53 -5.97 13.25
CA TYR A 130 4.11 -5.67 13.42
C TYR A 130 3.62 -6.23 14.75
N ASP A 131 2.53 -5.65 15.27
CA ASP A 131 1.90 -6.13 16.50
C ASP A 131 1.55 -7.63 16.43
N ASN A 132 2.27 -8.43 17.23
CA ASN A 132 2.16 -9.90 17.27
C ASN A 132 2.46 -10.59 15.93
N ASP A 133 3.29 -9.97 15.08
CA ASP A 133 3.72 -10.52 13.80
C ASP A 133 2.53 -10.89 12.89
N LYS A 134 1.50 -10.05 12.91
CA LYS A 134 0.21 -10.37 12.33
C LYS A 134 -0.41 -9.19 11.58
N ILE A 135 -1.12 -9.51 10.51
CA ILE A 135 -1.93 -8.56 9.74
C ILE A 135 -3.39 -9.01 9.70
N GLU A 136 -4.29 -8.03 9.71
CA GLU A 136 -5.72 -8.21 9.43
C GLU A 136 -5.96 -8.04 7.94
N LEU A 137 -6.82 -8.88 7.36
CA LEU A 137 -7.08 -8.95 5.94
C LEU A 137 -8.55 -8.70 5.63
N VAL A 138 -8.80 -7.94 4.56
CA VAL A 138 -10.13 -7.77 3.97
C VAL A 138 -10.05 -8.17 2.51
N LYS A 139 -10.91 -9.11 2.11
CA LYS A 139 -10.94 -9.61 0.74
C LYS A 139 -11.39 -8.50 -0.22
N THR A 140 -10.75 -8.42 -1.38
CA THR A 140 -11.21 -7.53 -2.46
C THR A 140 -12.31 -8.21 -3.30
N ASP A 141 -13.30 -7.43 -3.74
CA ASP A 141 -14.52 -7.98 -4.38
C ASP A 141 -14.29 -8.61 -5.77
N GLN A 142 -13.20 -8.23 -6.46
CA GLN A 142 -12.94 -8.66 -7.85
C GLN A 142 -11.71 -9.54 -8.03
N TYR A 143 -10.78 -9.55 -7.07
CA TYR A 143 -9.54 -10.31 -7.19
C TYR A 143 -9.47 -11.32 -6.06
N ASP A 144 -9.62 -12.60 -6.40
CA ASP A 144 -9.62 -13.70 -5.43
C ASP A 144 -8.28 -13.86 -4.70
N ASN A 145 -7.21 -13.33 -5.30
CA ASN A 145 -5.84 -13.40 -4.80
C ASN A 145 -5.34 -12.10 -4.15
N VAL A 146 -6.12 -11.02 -4.12
CA VAL A 146 -5.69 -9.74 -3.54
C VAL A 146 -6.56 -9.40 -2.34
N TYR A 147 -5.89 -9.08 -1.23
CA TYR A 147 -6.48 -8.66 0.03
C TYR A 147 -5.95 -7.28 0.36
N THR A 148 -6.78 -6.39 0.89
CA THR A 148 -6.25 -5.23 1.62
C THR A 148 -5.84 -5.68 3.01
N PHE A 149 -4.75 -5.15 3.54
CA PHE A 149 -4.31 -5.47 4.90
C PHE A 149 -4.18 -4.22 5.76
N ARG A 150 -4.25 -4.47 7.07
CA ARG A 150 -3.94 -3.51 8.12
C ARG A 150 -3.11 -4.17 9.21
N ALA A 151 -2.11 -3.46 9.72
CA ALA A 151 -1.24 -3.92 10.81
C ALA A 151 -0.95 -2.79 11.81
N GLY A 152 -0.77 -3.13 13.09
CA GLY A 152 -0.23 -2.21 14.10
C GLY A 152 1.30 -2.24 14.14
N LEU A 153 1.92 -1.14 14.58
CA LEU A 153 3.36 -0.98 14.86
C LEU A 153 3.64 -0.77 16.35
#